data_AF-A0A946QCF2-F1
#
_entry.id   AF-A0A946QCF2-F1
#
_cell.length_a   1.000
_cell.length_b   1.000
_cell.length_c   1.000
_cell.angle_alpha   90.00
_cell.angle_beta   90.00
_cell.angle_gamma   90.00
#
_symmetry.space_group_name_H-M   'P 1'
#
loop_
_entity.id
_entity.type
_entity.pdbx_description
1 polymer ?
#
loop_
_entity_poly.entity_id
_entity_poly.type
_entity_poly.pdbx_seq_one_letter_code
_entity_poly.pdbx_strand_id
1 'polypeptide(L)'
;MTDCIEDDLLLLNERLLQAIDSKDWETYTQLCDDSLTAYEPEALGQLVEGLPFHYFYLNRDSDSARQSTICSPRIRMLGENAACVTYARLLQAIDAEAHESVGSYEETRIWEKQNGQWKHVHFHRSFAGSVELG
;
A
#
# COMPACT_ATOMS: atom_id res chain seq x y z
N MET A 1 -3.35 27.55 -7.33
CA MET A 1 -2.56 26.40 -7.81
C MET A 1 -3.60 25.32 -8.05
N THR A 2 -3.79 24.91 -9.30
CA THR A 2 -4.64 23.77 -9.61
C THR A 2 -3.84 22.56 -9.14
N ASP A 3 -4.23 21.96 -8.02
CA ASP A 3 -3.61 20.71 -7.57
C ASP A 3 -3.80 19.67 -8.67
N CYS A 4 -2.69 19.03 -9.08
CA CYS A 4 -2.71 18.07 -10.16
C CYS A 4 -3.40 16.80 -9.65
N ILE A 5 -4.27 16.16 -10.44
CA ILE A 5 -4.97 14.95 -9.99
C ILE A 5 -4.00 13.81 -9.63
N GLU A 6 -2.83 13.80 -10.24
CA GLU A 6 -1.71 12.95 -9.89
C GLU A 6 -1.18 13.22 -8.46
N ASP A 7 -1.11 14.48 -8.02
CA ASP A 7 -0.68 14.81 -6.66
C ASP A 7 -1.71 14.31 -5.63
N ASP A 8 -3.01 14.45 -5.92
CA ASP A 8 -4.08 13.89 -5.07
C ASP A 8 -3.98 12.36 -4.96
N LEU A 9 -3.68 11.67 -6.06
CA LEU A 9 -3.49 10.22 -6.07
C LEU A 9 -2.25 9.79 -5.28
N LEU A 10 -1.17 10.59 -5.35
CA LEU A 10 0.02 10.34 -4.53
C LEU A 10 -0.32 10.47 -3.04
N LEU A 11 -1.03 11.53 -2.65
CA LEU A 11 -1.46 11.76 -1.27
C LEU A 11 -2.39 10.65 -0.75
N LEU A 12 -3.32 10.16 -1.57
CA LEU A 12 -4.16 9.02 -1.23
C LEU A 12 -3.34 7.74 -1.03
N ASN A 13 -2.32 7.55 -1.86
CA ASN A 13 -1.43 6.41 -1.76
C ASN A 13 -0.53 6.47 -0.51
N GLU A 14 -0.05 7.65 -0.15
CA GLU A 14 0.66 7.90 1.11
C GLU A 14 -0.24 7.63 2.32
N ARG A 15 -1.48 8.13 2.30
CA ARG A 15 -2.47 7.86 3.35
C ARG A 15 -2.77 6.37 3.50
N LEU A 16 -2.86 5.63 2.38
CA LEU A 16 -3.05 4.18 2.39
C LEU A 16 -1.86 3.47 3.06
N LEU A 17 -0.63 3.82 2.71
CA LEU A 17 0.57 3.24 3.33
C LEU A 17 0.67 3.58 4.82
N GLN A 18 0.32 4.81 5.20
CA GLN A 18 0.26 5.22 6.60
C GLN A 18 -0.76 4.37 7.38
N ALA A 19 -1.94 4.12 6.82
CA ALA A 19 -2.95 3.27 7.45
C ALA A 19 -2.45 1.83 7.63
N ILE A 20 -1.68 1.29 6.67
CA ILE A 20 -1.04 -0.03 6.79
C ILE A 20 0.00 -0.03 7.92
N ASP A 21 0.86 0.98 7.97
CA ASP A 21 1.95 1.06 8.96
C ASP A 21 1.41 1.26 10.38
N SER A 22 0.35 2.06 10.55
CA SER A 22 -0.31 2.31 11.84
C SER A 22 -1.42 1.32 12.17
N LYS A 23 -1.66 0.30 11.32
CA LYS A 23 -2.74 -0.69 11.48
C LYS A 23 -4.13 -0.08 11.61
N ASP A 24 -4.37 1.04 10.94
CA ASP A 24 -5.66 1.71 10.88
C ASP A 24 -6.57 1.01 9.87
N TRP A 25 -7.27 -0.02 10.34
CA TRP A 25 -8.21 -0.80 9.53
C TRP A 25 -9.37 0.05 9.00
N GLU A 26 -9.83 1.03 9.76
CA GLU A 26 -10.93 1.90 9.35
C GLU A 26 -10.53 2.74 8.14
N THR A 27 -9.38 3.42 8.18
CA THR A 27 -8.88 4.16 7.02
C THR A 27 -8.57 3.23 5.85
N TYR A 28 -7.99 2.05 6.09
CA TYR A 28 -7.70 1.08 5.02
C TYR A 28 -8.98 0.68 4.26
N THR A 29 -10.04 0.29 4.98
CA THR A 29 -11.33 -0.09 4.36
C THR A 29 -12.02 1.09 3.67
N GLN A 30 -11.87 2.32 4.17
CA GLN A 30 -12.40 3.50 3.49
C GLN A 30 -11.72 3.77 2.14
N LEU A 31 -10.43 3.45 2.01
CA LEU A 31 -9.66 3.69 0.78
C LEU A 31 -9.77 2.54 -0.23
N CYS A 32 -9.97 1.31 0.24
CA CYS A 32 -10.05 0.13 -0.61
C CYS A 32 -11.46 -0.10 -1.17
N ASP A 33 -11.52 -0.76 -2.32
CA ASP A 33 -12.73 -1.39 -2.84
C ASP A 33 -12.97 -2.74 -2.12
N ASP A 34 -14.23 -3.11 -1.90
CA ASP A 34 -14.59 -4.37 -1.22
C ASP A 34 -14.14 -5.62 -1.99
N SER A 35 -13.98 -5.49 -3.31
CA SER A 35 -13.48 -6.52 -4.24
C SER A 35 -11.99 -6.36 -4.58
N LEU A 36 -11.23 -5.61 -3.77
CA LEU A 36 -9.78 -5.41 -3.95
C LEU A 36 -9.06 -6.73 -4.28
N THR A 37 -8.34 -6.75 -5.40
CA THR A 37 -7.51 -7.91 -5.78
C THR A 37 -6.04 -7.66 -5.50
N ALA A 38 -5.29 -8.69 -5.12
CA ALA A 38 -3.88 -8.55 -4.79
C ALA A 38 -3.00 -9.70 -5.27
N TYR A 39 -1.80 -9.34 -5.74
CA TYR A 39 -0.63 -10.21 -5.75
C TYR A 39 0.39 -9.67 -4.75
N GLU A 40 0.78 -10.50 -3.78
CA GLU A 40 1.81 -10.17 -2.80
C GLU A 40 2.52 -11.43 -2.32
N PRO A 41 3.72 -11.33 -1.69
CA PRO A 41 4.48 -12.50 -1.27
C PRO A 41 3.68 -13.48 -0.38
N GLU A 42 2.84 -12.94 0.50
CA GLU A 42 1.98 -13.66 1.45
C GLU A 42 0.92 -14.50 0.73
N ALA A 43 0.52 -14.12 -0.49
CA ALA A 43 -0.44 -14.84 -1.31
C ALA A 43 0.18 -16.04 -2.06
N LEU A 44 1.49 -16.28 -1.93
CA LEU A 44 2.21 -17.43 -2.51
C LEU A 44 1.91 -17.64 -4.01
N GLY A 45 1.89 -16.53 -4.76
CA GLY A 45 1.67 -16.53 -6.21
C GLY A 45 0.21 -16.73 -6.64
N GLN A 46 -0.76 -16.66 -5.73
CA GLN A 46 -2.19 -16.66 -6.04
C GLN A 46 -2.75 -15.24 -6.08
N LEU A 47 -3.79 -15.03 -6.87
CA LEU A 47 -4.60 -13.82 -6.80
C LEU A 47 -5.57 -13.97 -5.63
N VAL A 48 -5.45 -13.10 -4.63
CA VAL A 48 -6.44 -13.00 -3.55
C VAL A 48 -7.43 -11.89 -3.85
N GLU A 49 -8.67 -12.03 -3.40
CA GLU A 49 -9.75 -11.07 -3.61
C GLU A 49 -10.44 -10.75 -2.28
N GLY A 50 -10.74 -9.48 -2.10
CA GLY A 50 -11.42 -8.93 -0.94
C GLY A 50 -10.51 -8.63 0.24
N LEU A 51 -11.12 -8.01 1.24
CA LEU A 51 -10.43 -7.48 2.42
C LEU A 51 -10.09 -8.50 3.51
N PRO A 52 -10.78 -9.66 3.69
CA PRO A 52 -10.49 -10.57 4.80
C PRO A 52 -9.06 -11.11 4.86
N PHE A 53 -8.40 -11.32 3.72
CA PHE A 53 -7.00 -11.77 3.67
C PHE A 53 -6.06 -10.75 4.35
N HIS A 54 -6.27 -9.46 4.06
CA HIS A 54 -5.50 -8.35 4.60
C HIS A 54 -5.86 -8.04 6.07
N TYR A 55 -7.14 -8.19 6.44
CA TYR A 55 -7.62 -8.00 7.81
C TYR A 55 -6.84 -8.86 8.82
N PHE A 56 -6.51 -10.10 8.44
CA PHE A 56 -5.74 -11.01 9.28
C PHE A 56 -4.39 -10.42 9.71
N TYR A 57 -3.74 -9.61 8.87
CA TYR A 57 -2.45 -8.99 9.18
C TYR A 57 -2.62 -7.63 9.88
N LEU A 58 -3.56 -6.80 9.40
CA LEU A 58 -3.75 -5.45 9.94
C LEU A 58 -4.39 -5.44 11.33
N ASN A 59 -5.23 -6.42 11.66
CA ASN A 59 -5.92 -6.48 12.95
C ASN A 59 -5.12 -7.18 14.06
N ARG A 60 -3.84 -7.49 13.84
CA ARG A 60 -3.00 -8.11 14.87
C ARG A 60 -2.33 -7.05 15.71
N ASP A 61 -2.38 -7.18 17.02
CA ASP A 61 -1.53 -6.39 17.91
C ASP A 61 -0.06 -6.80 17.70
N SER A 62 0.81 -5.81 17.58
CA SER A 62 2.26 -6.00 17.71
C SER A 62 2.91 -4.71 18.17
N ASP A 63 3.91 -4.84 19.03
CA ASP A 63 4.73 -3.74 19.54
C ASP A 63 5.78 -3.24 18.52
N SER A 64 5.67 -3.67 17.26
CA SER A 64 6.60 -3.32 16.19
C SER A 64 6.27 -1.94 15.60
N ALA A 65 7.29 -1.09 15.43
CA ALA A 65 7.15 0.18 14.72
C ALA A 65 7.47 0.00 13.23
N ARG A 66 6.73 0.69 12.35
CA ARG A 66 6.88 0.61 10.89
C ARG A 66 6.76 1.99 10.26
N GLN A 67 7.55 2.26 9.24
CA GLN A 67 7.46 3.48 8.43
C GLN A 67 7.76 3.19 6.96
N SER A 68 6.84 3.58 6.09
CA SER A 68 6.98 3.50 4.65
C SER A 68 7.50 4.80 4.05
N THR A 69 8.37 4.68 3.05
CA THR A 69 8.79 5.78 2.18
C THR A 69 8.55 5.40 0.73
N ILE A 70 7.89 6.28 -0.02
CA ILE A 70 7.66 6.14 -1.45
C ILE A 70 8.87 6.70 -2.21
N CYS A 71 9.50 5.88 -3.02
CA CYS A 71 10.65 6.25 -3.84
C CYS A 71 10.29 6.26 -5.33
N SER A 72 10.64 7.36 -5.99
CA SER A 72 10.48 7.55 -7.45
C SER A 72 9.05 7.24 -7.97
N PRO A 73 7.99 7.84 -7.39
CA PRO A 73 6.62 7.54 -7.82
C PRO A 73 6.38 7.94 -9.27
N ARG A 74 5.60 7.13 -9.96
CA ARG A 74 5.09 7.39 -11.30
C ARG A 74 3.59 7.13 -11.31
N ILE A 75 2.85 8.14 -11.74
CA ILE A 75 1.40 8.09 -11.85
C ILE A 75 1.05 8.19 -13.33
N ARG A 76 0.22 7.25 -13.79
CA ARG A 76 -0.30 7.23 -15.15
C ARG A 76 -1.82 7.19 -15.08
N MET A 77 -2.46 8.26 -15.54
CA MET A 77 -3.90 8.26 -15.77
C MET A 77 -4.25 7.26 -16.89
N LEU A 78 -5.30 6.48 -16.68
CA LEU A 78 -5.85 5.48 -17.59
C LEU A 78 -7.27 5.90 -18.01
N GLY A 79 -7.38 7.11 -18.56
CA GLY A 79 -8.66 7.79 -18.78
C GLY A 79 -9.06 8.68 -17.61
N GLU A 80 -10.34 9.02 -17.51
CA GLU A 80 -10.85 9.99 -16.52
C GLU A 80 -11.03 9.40 -15.12
N ASN A 81 -11.29 8.09 -15.03
CA ASN A 81 -11.74 7.42 -13.80
C ASN A 81 -10.81 6.30 -13.34
N ALA A 82 -9.62 6.16 -13.91
CA ALA A 82 -8.66 5.14 -13.50
C ALA A 82 -7.24 5.68 -13.54
N ALA A 83 -6.39 5.20 -12.64
CA ALA A 83 -4.99 5.55 -12.59
C ALA A 83 -4.14 4.37 -12.10
N CYS A 84 -2.92 4.30 -12.60
CA CYS A 84 -1.89 3.37 -12.17
C CYS A 84 -0.79 4.15 -11.44
N VAL A 85 -0.55 3.80 -10.18
CA VAL A 85 0.47 4.38 -9.31
C VAL A 85 1.56 3.32 -9.11
N THR A 86 2.79 3.63 -9.49
CA THR A 86 3.93 2.71 -9.40
C THR A 86 5.08 3.37 -8.66
N TYR A 87 5.76 2.62 -7.78
CA TYR A 87 6.87 3.13 -6.98
C TYR A 87 7.67 1.98 -6.36
N ALA A 88 8.87 2.30 -5.89
CA ALA A 88 9.57 1.45 -4.94
C ALA A 88 9.20 1.90 -3.51
N ARG A 89 8.81 0.97 -2.64
CA ARG A 89 8.56 1.20 -1.22
C ARG A 89 9.78 0.78 -0.43
N LEU A 90 10.31 1.69 0.39
CA LEU A 90 11.20 1.33 1.49
C LEU A 90 10.37 1.23 2.76
N LEU A 91 10.49 0.11 3.46
CA LEU A 91 9.86 -0.12 4.74
C LEU A 91 10.95 -0.24 5.80
N GLN A 92 11.01 0.72 6.70
CA GLN A 92 11.81 0.63 7.92
C GLN A 92 10.93 0.01 9.01
N ALA A 93 11.47 -0.97 9.74
CA ALA A 93 10.75 -1.63 10.82
C ALA A 93 11.65 -1.88 12.02
N ILE A 94 11.05 -1.85 13.21
CA ILE A 94 11.66 -2.25 14.47
C ILE A 94 10.76 -3.34 15.08
N ASP A 95 11.32 -4.50 15.39
CA ASP A 95 10.58 -5.61 16.04
C ASP A 95 10.47 -5.45 17.56
N ALA A 96 9.85 -6.42 18.24
CA ALA A 96 9.65 -6.37 19.69
C ALA A 96 10.96 -6.54 20.48
N GLU A 97 11.98 -7.13 19.85
CA GLU A 97 13.32 -7.32 20.37
C GLU A 97 14.25 -6.14 20.06
N ALA A 98 13.72 -5.06 19.47
CA ALA A 98 14.44 -3.87 19.03
C ALA A 98 15.45 -4.10 17.90
N HIS A 99 15.30 -5.17 17.12
CA HIS A 99 16.05 -5.32 15.87
C HIS A 99 15.46 -4.40 14.81
N GLU A 100 16.35 -3.69 14.13
CA GLU A 100 16.00 -2.75 13.07
C GLU A 100 16.19 -3.42 11.70
N SER A 101 15.26 -3.21 10.77
CA SER A 101 15.36 -3.75 9.42
C SER A 101 14.86 -2.76 8.37
N VAL A 102 15.37 -2.90 7.15
CA VAL A 102 14.87 -2.19 5.97
C VAL A 102 14.51 -3.19 4.88
N GLY A 103 13.24 -3.22 4.49
CA GLY A 103 12.75 -3.97 3.34
C GLY A 103 12.50 -3.06 2.13
N SER A 104 12.74 -3.58 0.94
CA SER A 104 12.44 -2.93 -0.33
C SER A 104 11.43 -3.76 -1.13
N TYR A 105 10.40 -3.07 -1.63
CA TYR A 105 9.34 -3.66 -2.42
C TYR A 105 9.07 -2.83 -3.66
N GLU A 106 8.71 -3.46 -4.77
CA GLU A 106 8.19 -2.76 -5.95
C GLU A 106 6.67 -2.90 -5.91
N GLU A 107 5.96 -1.77 -5.90
CA GLU A 107 4.51 -1.75 -5.77
C GLU A 107 3.87 -1.09 -6.98
N THR A 108 2.83 -1.74 -7.49
CA THR A 108 1.87 -1.19 -8.46
C THR A 108 0.50 -1.17 -7.81
N ARG A 109 -0.16 -0.02 -7.80
CA ARG A 109 -1.49 0.17 -7.24
C ARG A 109 -2.40 0.82 -8.28
N ILE A 110 -3.54 0.18 -8.52
CA ILE A 110 -4.58 0.72 -9.39
C ILE A 110 -5.62 1.39 -8.51
N TRP A 111 -5.96 2.60 -8.91
CA TRP A 111 -7.00 3.42 -8.31
C TRP A 111 -8.10 3.64 -9.35
N GLU A 112 -9.36 3.50 -8.93
CA GLU A 112 -10.54 3.75 -9.74
C GLU A 112 -11.43 4.80 -9.06
N LYS A 113 -11.98 5.73 -9.82
CA LYS A 113 -12.91 6.73 -9.32
C LYS A 113 -14.33 6.20 -9.37
N GLN A 114 -14.86 5.81 -8.22
CA GLN A 114 -16.21 5.27 -8.05
C GLN A 114 -17.07 6.26 -7.28
N ASN A 115 -18.24 6.62 -7.83
CA ASN A 115 -19.16 7.59 -7.20
C ASN A 115 -18.47 8.90 -6.78
N GLY A 116 -17.49 9.35 -7.56
CA GLY A 116 -16.72 10.58 -7.30
C GLY A 116 -15.53 10.43 -6.34
N GLN A 117 -15.31 9.25 -5.75
CA GLN A 117 -14.21 8.97 -4.82
C GLN A 117 -13.22 7.98 -5.42
N TRP A 118 -11.93 8.21 -5.22
CA TRP A 118 -10.89 7.27 -5.61
C TRP A 118 -10.84 6.08 -4.64
N LYS A 119 -10.86 4.87 -5.20
CA LYS A 119 -10.79 3.60 -4.50
C LYS A 119 -9.61 2.79 -4.99
N HIS A 120 -8.89 2.19 -4.07
CA HIS A 120 -7.84 1.25 -4.38
C HIS A 120 -8.45 -0.10 -4.76
N VAL A 121 -8.30 -0.51 -6.03
CA VAL A 121 -9.02 -1.67 -6.60
C VAL A 121 -8.13 -2.88 -6.90
N HIS A 122 -6.83 -2.65 -7.09
CA HIS A 122 -5.87 -3.72 -7.33
C HIS A 122 -4.47 -3.32 -6.88
N PHE A 123 -3.70 -4.26 -6.32
CA PHE A 123 -2.25 -4.08 -6.22
C PHE A 123 -1.42 -5.32 -6.56
N HIS A 124 -0.19 -5.05 -6.93
CA HIS A 124 0.89 -6.01 -7.02
C HIS A 124 2.06 -5.51 -6.17
N ARG A 125 2.55 -6.34 -5.26
CA ARG A 125 3.75 -6.10 -4.45
C ARG A 125 4.76 -7.21 -4.65
N SER A 126 5.95 -6.89 -5.14
CA SER A 126 7.09 -7.81 -5.24
C SER A 126 8.15 -7.43 -4.21
N PHE A 127 8.84 -8.44 -3.68
CA PHE A 127 9.98 -8.22 -2.78
C PHE A 127 11.26 -8.05 -3.60
N ALA A 128 11.98 -6.94 -3.37
CA ALA A 128 13.23 -6.63 -4.05
C ALA A 128 14.47 -6.98 -3.19
N GLY A 129 14.34 -6.94 -1.87
CA GLY A 129 15.42 -7.28 -0.93
C GLY A 129 15.23 -6.66 0.44
N SER A 130 16.06 -7.06 1.39
CA SER A 130 16.09 -6.48 2.74
C SER A 130 17.50 -6.48 3.33
N VAL A 131 17.69 -5.66 4.36
CA VAL A 131 18.88 -5.65 5.20
C VAL A 131 18.46 -5.54 6.67
N GLU A 132 19.09 -6.34 7.52
CA GLU A 132 19.02 -6.20 8.98
C GLU A 132 20.08 -5.19 9.41
N LEU A 133 19.69 -4.29 10.30
CA LEU A 133 20.56 -3.29 10.92
C LEU A 133 20.89 -3.80 12.33
N GLY A 134 22.17 -3.76 12.68
CA GLY A 134 22.79 -4.58 13.73
C GLY A 134 22.25 -4.40 15.15
#